data_AF-A0A534AFH3-F1
#
_entry.id   AF-A0A534AFH3-F1
#
_cell.length_a   1.000
_cell.length_b   1.000
_cell.length_c   1.000
_cell.angle_alpha   90.00
_cell.angle_beta   90.00
_cell.angle_gamma   90.00
#
_symmetry.space_group_name_H-M   'P 1'
#
loop_
_entity.id
_entity.type
_entity.pdbx_description
1 polymer ?
#
loop_
_entity_poly.entity_id
_entity_poly.type
_entity_poly.pdbx_seq_one_letter_code
_entity_poly.pdbx_strand_id
1 'polypeptide(L)' 'MDVSLVIRRRLEEFGLEQRHLAEAAQVTESYISQLLTGKR' A
#
# COMPACT_ATOMS: atom_id res chain seq x y z
N MET A 1 5.33 15.24 -2.81
CA MET A 1 5.82 13.85 -2.92
C MET A 1 4.60 12.96 -3.01
N ASP A 2 4.47 12.14 -4.06
CA ASP A 2 3.35 11.21 -4.18
C ASP A 2 3.60 10.00 -3.27
N VAL A 3 2.98 10.01 -2.09
CA VAL A 3 3.14 8.95 -1.07
C VAL A 3 2.70 7.60 -1.63
N SER A 4 1.65 7.56 -2.45
CA SER A 4 1.15 6.34 -3.07
C SER A 4 2.18 5.77 -4.06
N LEU A 5 2.90 6.63 -4.78
CA LEU A 5 4.03 6.20 -5.63
C LEU A 5 5.20 5.64 -4.80
N VAL A 6 5.54 6.28 -3.68
CA VAL A 6 6.62 5.80 -2.80
C VAL A 6 6.29 4.43 -2.22
N ILE A 7 5.07 4.23 -1.72
CA ILE A 7 4.65 2.95 -1.14
C ILE A 7 4.67 1.84 -2.21
N ARG A 8 4.16 2.10 -3.42
CA ARG A 8 4.21 1.13 -4.53
C ARG A 8 5.63 0.67 -4.83
N ARG A 9 6.57 1.61 -4.96
CA ARG A 9 7.98 1.27 -5.22
C ARG A 9 8.58 0.43 -4.10
N ARG A 10 8.31 0.73 -2.83
CA ARG A 10 8.81 -0.07 -1.71
C ARG A 10 8.24 -1.48 -1.69
N LEU A 11 6.94 -1.62 -1.96
CA LEU A 11 6.30 -2.92 -2.09
C LEU A 11 6.98 -3.76 -3.19
N GLU A 12 7.22 -3.17 -4.36
CA GLU A 12 7.94 -3.81 -5.46
C GLU A 12 9.40 -4.17 -5.11
N GLU A 13 10.14 -3.23 -4.52
CA GLU A 13 11.55 -3.41 -4.09
C GLU A 13 11.71 -4.57 -3.11
N PHE A 14 10.74 -4.77 -2.22
CA PHE A 14 10.76 -5.84 -1.21
C PHE A 14 9.97 -7.10 -1.63
N GLY A 15 9.35 -7.12 -2.81
CA GLY A 15 8.49 -8.23 -3.24
C GLY A 15 7.26 -8.44 -2.34
N LEU A 16 6.77 -7.37 -1.72
CA LEU A 16 5.64 -7.39 -0.80
C LEU A 16 4.33 -7.03 -1.51
N GLU A 17 3.30 -7.82 -1.25
CA GLU A 17 1.91 -7.49 -1.62
C GLU A 17 1.23 -6.50 -0.66
N GLN A 18 0.13 -5.89 -1.11
CA GLN A 18 -0.67 -4.95 -0.30
C GLN A 18 -1.22 -5.60 0.98
N ARG A 19 -1.59 -6.90 0.94
CA ARG A 19 -2.04 -7.64 2.12
C ARG A 19 -1.01 -7.64 3.26
N HIS A 20 0.28 -7.75 2.95
CA HIS A 20 1.32 -7.75 3.97
C HIS A 20 1.43 -6.39 4.66
N LEU A 21 1.28 -5.30 3.89
CA LEU A 21 1.23 -3.94 4.43
C LEU A 21 -0.04 -3.73 5.26
N ALA A 22 -1.17 -4.24 4.79
CA ALA A 22 -2.45 -4.16 5.50
C ALA A 22 -2.39 -4.88 6.86
N GLU A 23 -1.85 -6.10 6.89
CA GLU A 23 -1.61 -6.87 8.11
C GLU A 23 -0.69 -6.13 9.09
N ALA A 24 0.47 -5.63 8.61
CA ALA A 24 1.43 -4.92 9.44
C ALA A 24 0.87 -3.59 10.02
N ALA A 25 0.03 -2.90 9.24
CA ALA A 25 -0.62 -1.65 9.63
C ALA A 25 -1.96 -1.86 10.37
N GLN A 26 -2.41 -3.12 10.53
CA GLN A 26 -3.70 -3.47 11.15
C GLN A 26 -4.91 -2.79 10.47
N VAL A 27 -4.88 -2.74 9.13
CA VAL A 27 -5.98 -2.22 8.30
C VAL A 27 -6.40 -3.26 7.28
N THR A 28 -7.48 -3.00 6.55
CA THR A 28 -7.90 -3.89 5.46
C THR A 28 -7.06 -3.66 4.22
N GLU A 29 -6.89 -4.72 3.41
CA GLU A 29 -6.25 -4.59 2.09
C GLU A 29 -6.99 -3.58 1.19
N SER A 30 -8.32 -3.52 1.30
CA SER A 30 -9.13 -2.53 0.58
C SER A 30 -8.78 -1.09 0.93
N TYR A 31 -8.42 -0.81 2.18
CA TYR A 31 -7.98 0.52 2.61
C TYR A 31 -6.62 0.89 2.00
N ILE A 32 -5.68 -0.06 1.94
CA ILE A 32 -4.40 0.13 1.24
C ILE A 32 -4.64 0.37 -0.25
N SER A 33 -5.53 -0.40 -0.88
CA SER A 33 -5.87 -0.21 -2.29
C SER A 33 -6.47 1.18 -2.57
N GLN A 34 -7.35 1.67 -1.71
CA GLN A 34 -7.89 3.04 -1.78
C GLN A 34 -6.78 4.10 -1.64
N LEU A 35 -5.92 3.97 -0.63
CA LEU A 35 -4.77 4.83 -0.40
C LEU A 35 -3.84 4.88 -1.63
N LEU A 36 -3.58 3.72 -2.23
CA LEU A 36 -2.72 3.62 -3.40
C LEU A 36 -3.41 4.16 -4.65
N THR A 37 -4.71 3.96 -4.84
CA THR A 37 -5.42 4.43 -6.03
C THR A 37 -5.83 5.91 -5.97
N GLY A 38 -5.66 6.56 -4.81
CA GLY A 38 -6.04 7.96 -4.62
C GLY A 38 -7.56 8.17 -4.54
N LYS A 39 -8.33 7.08 -4.40
CA LYS A 39 -9.77 7.14 -4.15
C LYS A 39 -9.98 7.31 -2.65
N ARG A 40 -10.57 8.43 -2.24
CA ARG A 40 -11.12 8.58 -0.89
C ARG A 40 -12.40 7.78 -0.75
#